data_AF-A0A2E2AL97-F1
#
_entry.id   AF-A0A2E2AL97-F1
#
_cell.length_a   1.000
_cell.length_b   1.000
_cell.length_c   1.000
_cell.angle_alpha   90.00
_cell.angle_beta   90.00
_cell.angle_gamma   90.00
#
_symmetry.space_group_name_H-M   'P 1'
#
loop_
_entity.id
_entity.type
_entity.pdbx_description
1 polymer ?
#
loop_
_entity_poly.entity_id
_entity_poly.type
_entity_poly.pdbx_seq_one_letter_code
_entity_poly.pdbx_strand_id
1 'polypeptide(L)' 'MTTPTGVHLVGSVPLSDSSEVFRTAGSILGDRLLLMLDGEIGVRSNWIGSQFAVFYDNPIFETVEGAQDAYLPRP' A
#
# COMPACT_ATOMS: atom_id res chain seq x y z
N MET A 1 -23.38 2.32 -20.13
CA MET A 1 -22.17 2.03 -19.33
C MET A 1 -21.01 1.85 -20.30
N THR A 2 -19.90 2.53 -20.09
CA THR A 2 -18.69 2.38 -20.91
C THR A 2 -17.93 1.12 -20.50
N THR A 3 -17.36 0.40 -21.48
CA THR A 3 -16.52 -0.77 -21.20
C THR A 3 -15.18 -0.31 -20.60
N PRO A 4 -14.72 -0.89 -19.47
CA PRO A 4 -13.40 -0.60 -18.92
C PRO A 4 -12.29 -0.92 -19.94
N THR A 5 -11.36 0.00 -20.13
CA THR A 5 -10.28 -0.10 -21.14
C THR A 5 -8.95 -0.56 -20.56
N GLY A 6 -8.77 -0.54 -19.24
CA GLY A 6 -7.53 -0.91 -18.58
C GLY A 6 -7.65 -0.95 -17.06
N VAL A 7 -6.55 -1.27 -16.40
CA VAL A 7 -6.41 -1.46 -14.95
C VAL A 7 -5.26 -0.60 -14.43
N HIS A 8 -5.52 0.09 -13.32
CA HIS A 8 -4.52 0.76 -12.51
C HIS A 8 -4.55 0.11 -11.12
N LEU A 9 -3.46 -0.57 -10.76
CA LEU A 9 -3.31 -1.19 -9.43
C LEU A 9 -2.74 -0.19 -8.43
N VAL A 10 -3.38 -0.09 -7.26
CA VAL A 10 -2.98 0.79 -6.17
C VAL A 10 -2.90 0.00 -4.86
N GLY A 11 -1.98 0.41 -3.99
CA GLY A 11 -1.83 -0.14 -2.64
C GLY A 11 -1.05 -1.44 -2.56
N SER A 12 -1.17 -2.08 -1.40
CA SER A 12 -0.34 -3.22 -1.02
C SER A 12 -0.81 -4.54 -1.64
N VAL A 13 0.15 -5.42 -1.95
CA VAL A 13 -0.09 -6.75 -2.51
C VAL A 13 0.57 -7.80 -1.59
N PRO A 14 -0.14 -8.87 -1.18
CA PRO A 14 0.37 -9.84 -0.22
C PRO A 14 1.32 -10.85 -0.89
N LEU A 15 2.44 -10.37 -1.43
CA LEU A 15 3.50 -11.17 -2.06
C LEU A 15 4.84 -10.88 -1.39
N SER A 16 5.87 -11.63 -1.78
CA SER A 16 7.13 -11.68 -1.05
C SER A 16 8.01 -10.45 -1.29
N ASP A 17 7.98 -9.93 -2.53
CA ASP A 17 8.78 -8.79 -2.97
C ASP A 17 8.17 -8.14 -4.22
N SER A 18 8.62 -6.92 -4.54
CA SER A 18 8.09 -6.14 -5.66
C SER A 18 8.29 -6.82 -7.03
N SER A 19 9.32 -7.64 -7.21
CA SER A 19 9.54 -8.38 -8.46
C SER A 19 8.47 -9.45 -8.63
N GLU A 20 8.12 -10.16 -7.55
CA GLU A 20 7.01 -11.11 -7.55
C GLU A 20 5.68 -10.42 -7.88
N VAL A 21 5.48 -9.22 -7.34
CA VAL A 21 4.29 -8.39 -7.60
C VAL A 21 4.21 -8.03 -9.08
N PHE A 22 5.27 -7.47 -9.68
CA PHE A 22 5.29 -7.11 -11.11
C PHE A 22 5.10 -8.31 -12.02
N ARG A 23 5.79 -9.43 -11.75
CA ARG A 23 5.65 -10.66 -12.54
C ARG A 23 4.22 -11.19 -12.51
N THR A 24 3.60 -11.21 -11.33
CA THR A 24 2.26 -11.76 -11.12
C THR A 24 1.19 -10.87 -11.74
N ALA A 25 1.24 -9.56 -11.51
CA ALA A 25 0.27 -8.64 -12.10
C ALA A 25 0.41 -8.57 -13.63
N GLY A 26 1.65 -8.49 -14.14
CA GLY A 26 1.92 -8.48 -15.56
C GLY A 26 1.44 -9.75 -16.27
N SER A 27 1.60 -10.93 -15.65
CA SER A 27 1.13 -12.19 -16.26
C SER A 27 -0.40 -12.32 -16.29
N ILE A 28 -1.11 -11.74 -15.30
CA ILE A 28 -2.57 -11.83 -15.20
C ILE A 28 -3.26 -10.78 -16.08
N LEU A 29 -2.77 -9.54 -16.06
CA LEU A 29 -3.44 -8.39 -16.67
C LEU A 29 -2.90 -8.05 -18.07
N GLY A 30 -1.65 -8.43 -18.36
CA GLY A 30 -1.00 -8.17 -19.64
C GLY A 30 -1.10 -6.71 -20.06
N ASP A 31 -1.47 -6.47 -21.32
CA ASP A 31 -1.60 -5.14 -21.93
C ASP A 31 -2.67 -4.25 -21.27
N ARG A 32 -3.52 -4.81 -20.41
CA ARG A 32 -4.51 -4.03 -19.65
C ARG A 32 -3.92 -3.37 -18.42
N LEU A 33 -2.73 -3.76 -17.96
CA LEU A 33 -2.07 -3.14 -16.82
C LEU A 33 -1.42 -1.82 -17.25
N LEU A 34 -2.11 -0.71 -17.02
CA LEU A 34 -1.64 0.61 -17.45
C LEU A 34 -0.72 1.28 -16.44
N LEU A 35 -0.95 1.02 -15.14
CA LEU A 35 -0.15 1.58 -14.07
C LEU A 35 -0.18 0.65 -12.86
N MET A 36 0.96 0.57 -12.18
CA MET A 36 1.18 -0.31 -11.06
C MET A 36 2.24 0.26 -10.12
N LEU A 37 2.00 0.07 -8.83
CA LEU A 37 2.99 0.33 -7.77
C LEU A 37 3.75 -0.96 -7.38
N ASP A 38 4.79 -0.79 -6.58
CA ASP A 38 5.69 -1.85 -6.13
C ASP A 38 5.07 -2.89 -5.16
N GLY A 39 3.76 -2.80 -4.92
CA GLY A 39 3.01 -3.65 -4.01
C GLY A 39 3.19 -3.32 -2.53
N GLU A 40 3.89 -2.23 -2.19
CA GLU A 40 4.07 -1.75 -0.81
C GLU A 40 4.51 -2.87 0.16
N ILE A 41 5.56 -3.60 -0.20
CA ILE A 41 6.00 -4.79 0.54
C ILE A 41 6.72 -4.42 1.86
N GLY A 42 6.69 -5.33 2.83
CA GLY A 42 7.49 -5.26 4.05
C GLY A 42 7.06 -4.12 4.97
N VAL A 43 7.99 -3.23 5.33
CA VAL A 43 7.72 -2.08 6.22
C VAL A 43 6.69 -1.11 5.66
N ARG A 44 6.42 -1.17 4.34
CA ARG A 44 5.42 -0.34 3.66
C ARG A 44 4.03 -0.98 3.57
N SER A 45 3.87 -2.24 4.02
CA SER A 45 2.60 -2.97 3.93
C SER A 45 1.49 -2.39 4.81
N ASN A 46 1.86 -1.66 5.85
CA ASN A 46 0.97 -0.75 6.56
C ASN A 46 1.33 0.68 6.14
N TRP A 47 0.53 1.29 5.26
CA TRP A 47 0.79 2.62 4.75
C TRP A 47 0.99 3.65 5.88
N ILE A 48 0.11 3.67 6.89
CA ILE A 48 0.21 4.58 8.04
C ILE A 48 1.43 4.24 8.89
N GLY A 49 1.61 2.95 9.20
CA GLY A 49 2.73 2.48 10.02
C GLY A 49 4.10 2.78 9.42
N SER A 50 4.21 2.76 8.09
CA SER A 50 5.46 3.04 7.38
C SER A 50 6.01 4.45 7.62
N GLN A 51 5.14 5.40 7.96
CA GLN A 51 5.51 6.79 8.22
C GLN A 51 5.92 7.03 9.68
N PHE A 52 5.71 6.05 10.57
CA PHE A 52 5.92 6.25 12.01
C PHE A 52 7.36 6.65 12.33
N ALA A 53 8.37 5.99 11.73
CA ALA A 53 9.77 6.35 11.94
C ALA A 53 10.07 7.80 11.53
N VAL A 54 9.49 8.26 10.40
CA VAL A 54 9.67 9.62 9.90
C VAL A 54 9.05 10.65 10.84
N PHE A 55 7.84 10.38 11.36
CA PHE A 55 7.17 11.29 12.28
C PHE A 55 7.80 11.30 13.67
N TYR A 56 8.24 10.14 14.15
CA TYR A 56 8.88 10.00 15.46
C TYR A 56 10.20 10.79 15.55
N ASP A 57 11.00 10.78 14.49
CA ASP A 57 12.29 11.47 14.45
C ASP A 57 12.17 12.99 14.16
N ASN A 58 10.98 13.48 13.83
CA ASN A 58 10.79 14.88 13.45
C ASN A 58 10.37 15.74 14.66
N PRO A 59 11.17 16.76 15.04
CA PRO A 59 10.97 17.53 16.27
C PRO A 59 9.73 18.42 16.29
N ILE A 60 9.03 18.59 15.16
CA ILE A 60 7.78 19.38 15.12
C ILE A 60 6.56 18.57 15.59
N PHE A 61 6.69 17.25 15.71
CA PHE A 61 5.63 16.37 16.15
C PHE A 61 5.85 15.93 17.60
N GLU A 62 4.75 15.64 18.30
CA GLU A 62 4.75 15.05 19.64
C GLU A 62 3.90 13.78 19.66
N THR A 63 4.26 12.81 20.51
CA THR A 63 3.44 11.62 20.72
C THR A 63 2.33 11.96 21.71
N VAL A 64 1.07 11.81 21.27
CA VAL A 64 -0.11 12.02 22.11
C VAL A 64 -0.73 10.68 22.54
N GLU A 65 -1.29 10.62 23.75
CA GLU A 65 -1.98 9.43 24.26
C GLU A 65 -3.41 9.34 23.69
N GLY A 66 -3.72 8.25 22.96
CA GLY A 66 -5.05 7.96 22.35
C GLY A 66 -5.25 8.54 20.94
N ALA A 67 -5.99 7.95 20.01
CA ALA A 67 -6.73 6.69 19.95
C ALA A 67 -6.13 5.81 18.83
N GLN A 68 -5.58 4.65 19.21
CA GLN A 68 -5.05 3.68 18.26
C GLN A 68 -6.17 2.93 17.49
N ASP A 69 -7.43 3.12 17.93
CA ASP A 69 -8.58 2.30 17.53
C ASP A 69 -9.57 3.02 16.59
N ALA A 70 -9.30 4.25 16.15
CA ALA A 70 -10.26 5.00 15.32
C ALA A 70 -10.51 4.36 13.94
N TYR A 71 -9.60 3.50 13.46
CA TYR A 71 -9.68 2.80 12.17
C TYR A 71 -9.71 1.27 12.28
N LEU A 72 -9.66 0.70 13.49
CA LEU A 72 -9.83 -0.73 13.68
C LEU A 72 -11.32 -1.02 13.89
N PRO A 73 -11.93 -1.99 13.18
CA PRO A 73 -13.20 -2.52 13.60
C PRO A 73 -13.00 -3.13 14.99
N ARG A 74 -13.73 -2.66 16.00
CA ARG A 74 -13.84 -3.38 17.26
C ARG A 74 -14.55 -4.73 17.01
N PRO A 75 -14.13 -5.82 17.66
CA PRO A 75 -14.78 -7.12 17.54
C PRO A 75 -16.26 -7.07 17.92
#